data_AF-A0A961U6T4-F1
#
_entry.id   AF-A0A961U6T4-F1
#
_cell.length_a   1.000
_cell.length_b   1.000
_cell.length_c   1.000
_cell.angle_alpha   90.00
_cell.angle_beta   90.00
_cell.angle_gamma   90.00
#
_symmetry.space_group_name_H-M   'P 1'
#
loop_
_entity.id
_entity.type
_entity.pdbx_description
1 polymer ?
#
loop_
_entity_poly.entity_id
_entity_poly.type
_entity_poly.pdbx_seq_one_letter_code
_entity_poly.pdbx_strand_id
1 'polypeptide(L)'
;MAIANTTDAVMTFHAGVGLVFALAGIYAIFRGYANRSENPPQTVDGLPNYKLGPVKFATFMSMFWGLAGFLVGLIIALQLAFPALNFDLPWTNFGRLRPLHTSAVIFAFGGNVLLA
;
A
#
# COMPACT_ATOMS: atom_id res chain seq x y z
N MET A 1 -8.92 7.51 26.30
CA MET A 1 -9.28 8.85 26.82
C MET A 1 -8.28 9.93 26.37
N ALA A 2 -7.90 9.96 25.08
CA ALA A 2 -6.84 10.86 24.56
C ALA A 2 -7.32 11.81 23.43
N ILE A 3 -8.63 11.86 23.15
CA ILE A 3 -9.22 12.72 22.12
C ILE A 3 -9.76 14.04 22.73
N ALA A 4 -9.89 14.13 24.05
CA ALA A 4 -10.64 15.20 24.69
C ALA A 4 -9.85 16.50 24.96
N ASN A 5 -8.57 16.61 24.59
CA ASN A 5 -7.71 17.71 25.05
C ASN A 5 -6.93 18.47 23.97
N THR A 6 -7.23 18.28 22.68
CA THR A 6 -6.67 19.15 21.62
C THR A 6 -7.58 20.36 21.43
N THR A 7 -7.18 21.53 21.92
CA THR A 7 -7.92 22.81 21.79
C THR A 7 -7.81 23.43 20.40
N ASP A 8 -7.19 22.74 19.43
CA ASP A 8 -6.98 23.20 18.07
C ASP A 8 -8.16 22.80 17.17
N ALA A 9 -8.83 23.80 16.59
CA ALA A 9 -10.00 23.63 15.73
C ALA A 9 -9.74 22.73 14.51
N VAL A 10 -8.52 22.75 13.97
CA VAL A 10 -8.12 21.91 12.83
C VAL A 10 -8.07 20.44 13.26
N MET A 11 -7.49 20.14 14.43
CA MET A 11 -7.40 18.76 14.92
C MET A 11 -8.76 18.19 15.31
N THR A 12 -9.65 18.99 15.92
CA THR A 12 -11.02 18.57 16.22
C THR A 12 -11.80 18.26 14.94
N PHE A 13 -11.63 19.06 13.89
CA PHE A 13 -12.25 18.79 12.59
C PHE A 13 -11.76 17.47 11.97
N HIS A 14 -10.45 17.24 11.91
CA HIS A 14 -9.89 15.99 11.37
C HIS A 14 -10.31 14.76 12.19
N ALA A 15 -10.31 14.88 13.52
CA ALA A 15 -10.78 13.83 14.41
C ALA A 15 -12.28 13.53 14.20
N GLY A 16 -13.10 14.57 14.02
CA GLY A 16 -14.53 14.44 13.72
C GLY A 16 -14.78 13.74 12.38
N VAL A 17 -14.09 14.18 11.32
CA VAL A 17 -14.18 13.54 10.00
C VAL A 17 -13.73 12.08 10.06
N GLY A 18 -12.60 11.80 10.69
CA GLY A 18 -12.08 10.44 10.88
C GLY A 18 -13.06 9.54 11.64
N LEU A 19 -13.68 10.06 12.70
CA LEU A 19 -14.69 9.33 13.46
C LEU A 19 -15.93 9.01 12.62
N VAL A 20 -16.44 9.98 11.85
CA VAL A 20 -17.61 9.76 10.97
C VAL A 20 -17.33 8.67 9.95
N PHE A 21 -16.19 8.71 9.27
CA PHE A 21 -15.82 7.67 8.30
C PHE A 21 -15.60 6.31 8.96
N ALA A 22 -15.00 6.26 10.15
CA ALA A 22 -14.83 5.02 10.89
C ALA A 22 -16.18 4.39 11.25
N LEU A 23 -17.12 5.18 11.80
CA LEU A 23 -18.45 4.70 12.16
C LEU A 23 -19.26 4.27 10.93
N ALA A 24 -19.19 5.04 9.84
CA ALA A 24 -19.84 4.69 8.58
C ALA A 24 -19.27 3.38 8.00
N GLY A 25 -17.94 3.20 8.04
CA GLY A 25 -17.28 1.97 7.60
C GLY A 25 -17.68 0.76 8.44
N ILE A 26 -17.68 0.91 9.77
CA ILE A 26 -18.15 -0.13 10.70
C ILE A 26 -19.60 -0.52 10.37
N TYR A 27 -20.49 0.46 10.24
CA TYR A 27 -21.89 0.22 9.90
C TYR A 27 -22.04 -0.49 8.54
N ALA A 28 -21.30 -0.07 7.52
CA ALA A 28 -21.32 -0.69 6.20
C ALA A 28 -20.85 -2.15 6.24
N ILE A 29 -19.80 -2.45 7.02
CA ILE A 29 -19.31 -3.82 7.23
C ILE A 29 -20.38 -4.67 7.90
N PHE A 30 -20.93 -4.23 9.03
CA PHE A 30 -21.97 -4.97 9.76
C PHE A 30 -23.21 -5.21 8.90
N ARG A 31 -23.66 -4.19 8.16
CA ARG A 31 -24.76 -4.31 7.21
C ARG A 31 -24.45 -5.31 6.09
N GLY A 32 -23.23 -5.30 5.57
CA GLY A 32 -22.77 -6.24 4.54
C GLY A 32 -22.75 -7.69 5.04
N TYR A 33 -22.32 -7.92 6.28
CA TYR A 33 -22.36 -9.24 6.91
C TYR A 33 -23.79 -9.71 7.19
N ALA A 34 -24.65 -8.84 7.73
CA ALA A 34 -26.04 -9.18 8.03
C ALA A 34 -26.87 -9.51 6.77
N ASN A 35 -26.54 -8.90 5.63
CA ASN A 35 -27.22 -9.13 4.35
C ASN A 35 -26.62 -10.26 3.52
N ARG A 36 -25.65 -11.02 4.05
CA ARG A 36 -24.99 -12.11 3.30
C ARG A 36 -25.88 -13.36 3.29
N SER A 37 -26.56 -13.61 2.18
CA SER A 37 -27.54 -14.70 2.04
C SER A 37 -26.95 -16.10 1.88
N GLU A 38 -25.68 -16.23 1.47
CA GLU A 38 -25.10 -17.53 1.13
C GLU A 38 -23.64 -17.69 1.59
N ASN A 39 -23.35 -18.88 2.12
CA ASN A 39 -21.99 -19.35 2.32
C ASN A 39 -21.41 -19.71 0.94
N PRO A 40 -20.28 -19.12 0.52
CA PRO A 40 -19.68 -19.49 -0.75
C PRO A 40 -19.36 -20.99 -0.75
N PRO A 41 -19.47 -21.66 -1.91
CA PRO A 41 -19.22 -23.09 -2.03
C PRO A 41 -17.81 -23.40 -1.50
N GLN A 42 -17.70 -24.36 -0.59
CA GLN A 42 -16.42 -24.70 0.06
C GLN A 42 -15.47 -25.42 -0.89
N THR A 43 -15.99 -25.96 -1.99
CA THR A 43 -15.23 -26.59 -3.05
C THR A 43 -15.66 -26.06 -4.42
N VAL A 44 -14.71 -25.99 -5.34
CA VAL A 44 -14.92 -25.71 -6.77
C VAL A 44 -14.21 -26.83 -7.53
N ASP A 45 -14.93 -27.56 -8.38
CA ASP A 45 -14.38 -28.68 -9.16
C ASP A 45 -13.68 -29.76 -8.32
N GLY A 46 -14.20 -30.03 -7.12
CA GLY A 46 -13.63 -31.03 -6.19
C GLY A 46 -12.41 -30.56 -5.39
N LEU A 47 -11.94 -29.34 -5.60
CA LEU A 47 -10.83 -28.72 -4.86
C LEU A 47 -11.34 -27.70 -3.83
N PRO A 48 -10.63 -27.46 -2.71
CA PRO A 48 -10.99 -26.41 -1.75
C PRO A 48 -11.06 -25.01 -2.40
N ASN A 49 -12.10 -24.24 -2.10
CA ASN A 49 -12.33 -22.91 -2.65
C ASN A 49 -11.53 -21.83 -1.90
N TYR A 50 -10.22 -21.78 -2.14
CA TYR A 50 -9.37 -20.71 -1.62
C TYR A 50 -9.62 -19.38 -2.33
N LYS A 51 -9.63 -18.27 -1.58
CA LYS A 51 -9.74 -16.91 -2.12
C LYS A 51 -8.41 -16.44 -2.72
N LEU A 52 -8.08 -16.97 -3.90
CA LEU A 52 -6.82 -16.66 -4.60
C LEU A 52 -6.77 -15.29 -5.27
N GLY A 53 -7.89 -14.54 -5.32
CA GLY A 53 -7.94 -13.22 -5.97
C GLY A 53 -6.88 -12.25 -5.45
N PRO A 54 -6.83 -11.98 -4.13
CA PRO A 54 -5.79 -11.14 -3.52
C PRO A 54 -4.37 -11.66 -3.76
N VAL A 55 -4.14 -12.97 -3.65
CA VAL A 55 -2.82 -13.59 -3.87
C VAL A 55 -2.31 -13.37 -5.29
N LYS A 56 -3.16 -13.62 -6.30
CA LYS A 56 -2.82 -13.40 -7.71
C LYS A 56 -2.50 -11.93 -7.99
N PHE A 57 -3.28 -11.02 -7.40
CA PHE A 57 -3.04 -9.59 -7.52
C PHE A 57 -1.70 -9.18 -6.88
N ALA A 58 -1.45 -9.61 -5.64
CA ALA A 58 -0.21 -9.31 -4.92
C ALA A 58 1.03 -9.89 -5.64
N THR A 59 0.91 -11.10 -6.22
CA THR A 59 1.98 -11.72 -7.02
C THR A 59 2.31 -10.90 -8.27
N PHE A 60 1.30 -10.39 -8.97
CA PHE A 60 1.54 -9.52 -10.11
C PHE A 60 2.17 -8.18 -9.69
N MET A 61 1.65 -7.58 -8.61
CA MET A 61 2.14 -6.30 -8.10
C MET A 61 3.55 -6.40 -7.54
N SER A 62 3.93 -7.53 -6.93
CA SER A 62 5.31 -7.74 -6.48
C SER A 62 6.28 -7.71 -7.66
N MET A 63 5.98 -8.37 -8.78
CA MET A 63 6.84 -8.32 -9.96
C MET A 63 6.95 -6.90 -10.55
N PHE A 64 5.82 -6.19 -10.64
CA PHE A 64 5.79 -4.81 -11.12
C PHE A 64 6.66 -3.87 -10.26
N TRP A 65 6.47 -3.88 -8.94
CA TRP A 65 7.23 -3.04 -8.02
C TRP A 65 8.67 -3.49 -7.84
N GLY A 66 8.95 -4.79 -7.97
CA GLY A 66 10.31 -5.33 -8.00
C GLY A 66 11.10 -4.74 -9.17
N LEU A 67 10.52 -4.76 -10.37
CA LEU A 67 11.15 -4.16 -11.56
C LEU A 67 11.37 -2.66 -11.37
N ALA A 68 10.36 -1.92 -10.92
CA ALA A 68 10.48 -0.48 -10.69
C ALA A 68 11.54 -0.15 -9.61
N GLY A 69 11.52 -0.86 -8.48
CA GLY A 69 12.45 -0.65 -7.37
C GLY A 69 13.89 -0.95 -7.76
N PHE A 70 14.16 -2.07 -8.44
CA PHE A 70 15.50 -2.41 -8.90
C PHE A 70 16.00 -1.49 -10.03
N LEU A 71 15.11 -1.03 -10.93
CA LEU A 71 15.47 -0.04 -11.94
C LEU A 71 15.93 1.28 -11.31
N VAL A 72 15.18 1.81 -10.33
CA VAL A 72 15.61 3.02 -9.60
C VAL A 72 16.90 2.76 -8.83
N GLY A 73 17.08 1.57 -8.27
CA GLY A 73 18.31 1.12 -7.63
C GLY A 73 19.52 1.18 -8.56
N LEU A 74 19.35 0.72 -9.81
CA LEU A 74 20.37 0.82 -10.84
C LEU A 74 20.66 2.28 -11.21
N ILE A 75 19.64 3.12 -11.35
CA ILE A 75 19.81 4.55 -11.65
C ILE A 75 20.63 5.26 -10.56
N ILE A 76 20.29 5.07 -9.28
CA ILE A 76 21.03 5.70 -8.19
C ILE A 76 22.45 5.15 -8.04
N ALA A 77 22.70 3.88 -8.39
CA ALA A 77 24.05 3.34 -8.45
C ALA A 77 24.87 4.01 -9.57
N LEU A 78 24.26 4.24 -10.74
CA LEU A 78 24.89 4.97 -11.83
C LEU A 78 25.15 6.44 -11.48
N GLN A 79 24.29 7.08 -10.68
CA GLN A 79 24.53 8.45 -10.19
C GLN A 79 25.73 8.56 -9.26
N LEU A 80 26.06 7.49 -8.51
CA LEU A 80 27.28 7.44 -7.71
C LEU A 80 28.54 7.25 -8.57
N ALA A 81 28.43 6.47 -9.66
CA ALA A 81 29.54 6.25 -10.60
C ALA A 81 29.78 7.45 -11.52
N PHE A 82 28.71 8.09 -11.99
CA PHE A 82 28.71 9.21 -12.93
C PHE A 82 27.80 10.33 -12.41
N PRO A 83 28.33 11.30 -11.66
CA PRO A 83 27.53 12.36 -11.03
C PRO A 83 26.69 13.20 -12.01
N ALA A 84 27.08 13.27 -13.28
CA ALA A 84 26.34 13.96 -14.35
C ALA A 84 24.93 13.40 -14.58
N LEU A 85 24.66 12.14 -14.21
CA LEU A 85 23.35 11.49 -14.33
C LEU A 85 22.32 11.96 -13.28
N ASN A 86 22.66 12.93 -12.43
CA ASN A 86 21.68 13.64 -11.61
C ASN A 86 20.84 14.64 -12.40
N PHE A 87 21.30 15.05 -13.59
CA PHE A 87 20.65 16.00 -14.51
C PHE A 87 20.32 17.38 -13.93
N ASP A 88 20.82 17.71 -12.73
CA ASP A 88 20.50 18.94 -11.97
C ASP A 88 18.99 19.22 -11.81
N LEU A 89 18.14 18.20 -11.98
CA LEU A 89 16.70 18.30 -11.80
C LEU A 89 16.30 17.90 -10.36
N PRO A 90 15.32 18.59 -9.74
CA PRO A 90 14.92 18.29 -8.37
C PRO A 90 14.37 16.88 -8.15
N TRP A 91 13.77 16.24 -9.17
CA TRP A 91 13.12 14.93 -9.04
C TRP A 91 14.04 13.74 -9.40
N THR A 92 15.11 13.97 -10.16
CA THR A 92 16.09 12.92 -10.48
C THR A 92 17.31 12.92 -9.56
N ASN A 93 17.42 13.87 -8.63
CA ASN A 93 18.57 13.95 -7.73
C ASN A 93 18.67 12.72 -6.81
N PHE A 94 19.89 12.19 -6.66
CA PHE A 94 20.23 11.05 -5.80
C PHE A 94 19.64 11.14 -4.38
N GLY A 95 19.62 12.33 -3.79
CA GLY A 95 19.10 12.57 -2.44
C GLY A 95 17.61 12.19 -2.30
N ARG A 96 16.82 12.37 -3.36
CA ARG A 96 15.38 12.04 -3.37
C ARG A 96 15.07 10.65 -3.93
N LEU A 97 15.86 10.19 -4.90
CA LEU A 97 15.66 8.85 -5.49
C LEU A 97 16.04 7.71 -4.54
N ARG A 98 16.94 7.92 -3.58
CA ARG A 98 17.28 6.90 -2.57
C ARG A 98 16.10 6.50 -1.68
N PRO A 99 15.43 7.44 -0.95
CA PRO A 99 14.24 7.09 -0.19
C PRO A 99 13.16 6.44 -1.05
N LEU A 100 13.00 6.89 -2.31
CA LEU A 100 12.07 6.29 -3.27
C LEU A 100 12.44 4.82 -3.56
N HIS A 101 13.72 4.54 -3.88
CA HIS A 101 14.21 3.17 -4.10
C HIS A 101 13.95 2.29 -2.87
N THR A 102 14.34 2.75 -1.68
CA THR A 102 14.18 1.98 -0.44
C THR A 102 12.71 1.69 -0.13
N SER A 103 11.81 2.69 -0.22
CA SER A 103 10.38 2.44 0.00
C SER A 103 9.76 1.54 -1.07
N ALA A 104 10.19 1.68 -2.34
CA ALA A 104 9.72 0.83 -3.43
C ALA A 104 10.17 -0.62 -3.26
N VAL A 105 11.41 -0.87 -2.86
CA VAL A 105 11.91 -2.25 -2.68
C VAL A 105 11.39 -2.88 -1.39
N ILE A 106 11.33 -2.15 -0.28
CA ILE A 106 10.91 -2.72 1.01
C ILE A 106 9.39 -2.85 1.08
N PHE A 107 8.66 -1.74 0.91
CA PHE A 107 7.21 -1.72 1.18
C PHE A 107 6.38 -2.09 -0.04
N ALA A 108 6.76 -1.62 -1.24
CA ALA A 108 5.99 -1.95 -2.43
C ALA A 108 6.33 -3.37 -2.92
N PHE A 109 7.58 -3.67 -3.23
CA PHE A 109 7.99 -5.02 -3.63
C PHE A 109 7.87 -6.01 -2.47
N GLY A 110 8.66 -5.83 -1.40
CA GLY A 110 8.68 -6.74 -0.26
C GLY A 110 7.31 -6.90 0.40
N GLY A 111 6.56 -5.82 0.56
CA GLY A 111 5.19 -5.88 1.07
C GLY A 111 4.23 -6.70 0.19
N ASN A 112 4.29 -6.56 -1.13
CA ASN A 112 3.46 -7.39 -2.02
C ASN A 112 3.92 -8.86 -2.03
N VAL A 113 5.21 -9.15 -1.85
CA VAL A 113 5.72 -10.53 -1.67
C VAL A 113 5.15 -11.16 -0.40
N LEU A 114 5.03 -10.41 0.70
CA LEU A 114 4.47 -10.90 1.96
C LEU A 114 2.93 -11.10 1.90
N LEU A 115 2.25 -10.44 0.96
CA LEU A 115 0.80 -10.55 0.76
C LEU A 115 0.39 -11.66 -0.22
N ALA A 116 1.32 -12.09 -1.08
CA ALA A 116 1.15 -13.17 -2.04
C ALA A 116 1.30 -14.54 -1.37
#